data_AF-A0A947XBQ6-F1
#
_entry.id   AF-A0A947XBQ6-F1
#
_cell.length_a   1.000
_cell.length_b   1.000
_cell.length_c   1.000
_cell.angle_alpha   90.00
_cell.angle_beta   90.00
_cell.angle_gamma   90.00
#
_symmetry.space_group_name_H-M   'P 1'
#
loop_
_entity.id
_entity.type
_entity.pdbx_description
1 polymer ?
#
loop_
_entity_poly.entity_id
_entity_poly.type
_entity_poly.pdbx_seq_one_letter_code
_entity_poly.pdbx_strand_id
1 'polypeptide(L)'
;MSLANMKIGARMGMGFGLILVLTLLVAVLGLTRMSQIQGHLDDVASDHMVKLKLVGTLRDAMQTGAISIRNLVLLTDEADMAAETQRILDQRKIYAETSHKLADLAKSEAEKSLLAKIADARAETEPLLDKAMEFAMGNPIAATELLVDEARPAQSQWLKSLEAMAAFQEKETALAVEEADAAYASALMLMLSVSALSLVLGAFIAWWITRSITAPINRAVRVTQTVAAGDLSGCIEVTSGDEFGQLQQALKDMNASLVNIVSQVRNGTDTIGVASREIAAGNLDLSSRTEQQASSLEETASSMEELTSTVKQNADNARQANQLVVSTADIAVKGGQVVGQVVDTMASIKDSSRKIADIIGVIDGIAFQTNILALNAAVEAARAGEQGRGFAVVASEVRNLAQRSASAAKEIKGLIEDSVGKVDAGGKLV
;
A
#
# COMPACT_ATOMS: atom_id res chain seq x y z
N MET A 1 -16.82 32.33 11.11
CA MET A 1 -15.93 31.15 11.02
C MET A 1 -16.48 30.09 11.95
N SER A 2 -16.81 28.89 11.44
CA SER A 2 -17.20 27.77 12.30
C SER A 2 -16.00 27.37 13.16
N LEU A 3 -16.16 27.32 14.49
CA LEU A 3 -15.14 26.83 15.43
C LEU A 3 -14.62 25.42 15.07
N ALA A 4 -15.37 24.67 14.27
CA ALA A 4 -14.99 23.33 13.79
C ALA A 4 -13.84 23.34 12.77
N ASN A 5 -13.63 24.44 12.03
CA ASN A 5 -12.55 24.54 11.02
C ASN A 5 -11.28 25.19 11.56
N MET A 6 -11.20 25.42 12.87
CA MET A 6 -9.99 25.97 13.46
C MET A 6 -8.92 24.90 13.62
N LYS A 7 -7.68 25.30 13.33
CA LYS A 7 -6.49 24.50 13.58
C LYS A 7 -6.44 23.99 15.02
N ILE A 8 -6.00 22.76 15.23
CA ILE A 8 -5.90 22.15 16.57
C ILE A 8 -5.05 23.02 17.50
N GLY A 9 -3.91 23.51 16.99
CA GLY A 9 -3.03 24.41 17.75
C GLY A 9 -3.72 25.72 18.16
N ALA A 10 -4.55 26.29 17.29
CA ALA A 10 -5.31 27.51 17.59
C ALA A 10 -6.40 27.26 18.65
N ARG A 11 -7.09 26.12 18.60
CA ARG A 11 -8.07 25.72 19.63
C ARG A 11 -7.42 25.50 20.99
N MET A 12 -6.30 24.79 21.05
CA MET A 12 -5.56 24.60 22.30
C MET A 12 -5.00 25.92 22.84
N GLY A 13 -4.42 26.76 21.97
CA GLY A 13 -3.92 28.08 22.34
C GLY A 13 -5.00 28.98 22.95
N MET A 14 -6.18 29.04 22.34
CA MET A 14 -7.31 29.79 22.90
C MET A 14 -7.81 29.17 24.22
N GLY A 15 -7.91 27.85 24.32
CA GLY A 15 -8.35 27.17 25.54
C GLY A 15 -7.43 27.44 26.73
N PHE A 16 -6.13 27.23 26.55
CA PHE A 16 -5.14 27.54 27.59
C PHE A 16 -5.03 29.04 27.86
N GLY A 17 -5.07 29.88 26.83
CA GLY A 17 -5.05 31.33 26.98
C GLY A 17 -6.23 31.84 27.82
N LEU A 18 -7.43 31.31 27.60
CA LEU A 18 -8.61 31.71 28.36
C LEU A 18 -8.53 31.23 29.83
N ILE A 19 -8.00 30.03 30.08
CA ILE A 19 -7.73 29.56 31.44
C ILE A 19 -6.71 30.46 32.16
N LEU A 20 -5.63 30.86 31.49
CA LEU A 20 -4.63 31.77 32.07
C LEU A 20 -5.22 33.14 32.38
N VAL A 21 -6.06 33.67 31.50
CA VAL A 21 -6.78 34.94 31.72
C VAL A 21 -7.73 34.83 32.91
N LEU A 22 -8.49 33.73 33.04
CA LEU A 22 -9.37 33.50 34.19
C LEU A 22 -8.58 33.43 35.50
N THR A 23 -7.45 32.71 35.52
CA THR A 23 -6.57 32.62 36.69
C THR A 23 -6.01 33.99 37.07
N LEU A 24 -5.56 34.78 36.09
CA LEU A 24 -5.07 36.13 36.32
C LEU A 24 -6.18 37.05 36.88
N LEU A 25 -7.39 36.94 36.35
CA LEU A 25 -8.54 37.72 36.80
C LEU A 25 -8.90 37.39 38.26
N VAL A 26 -8.91 36.12 38.64
CA VAL A 26 -9.10 35.69 40.04
C VAL A 26 -8.00 36.27 40.94
N ALA A 27 -6.73 36.20 40.52
CA ALA A 27 -5.62 36.73 41.30
C ALA A 27 -5.70 38.25 41.49
N VAL A 28 -5.97 39.02 40.42
CA VAL A 28 -6.12 40.48 40.47
C VAL A 28 -7.31 40.88 41.35
N LEU A 29 -8.45 40.20 41.21
CA LEU A 29 -9.63 40.44 42.03
C LEU A 29 -9.35 40.16 43.51
N GLY A 30 -8.67 39.06 43.82
CA GLY A 30 -8.27 38.69 45.18
C GLY A 30 -7.34 39.73 45.81
N LEU A 31 -6.31 40.17 45.08
CA LEU A 31 -5.40 41.24 45.54
C LEU A 31 -6.14 42.56 45.80
N THR A 32 -7.09 42.92 44.93
CA THR A 32 -7.87 44.15 45.07
C THR A 32 -8.77 44.10 46.31
N ARG A 33 -9.44 42.97 46.56
CA ARG A 33 -10.29 42.79 47.75
C ARG A 33 -9.47 42.74 49.04
N MET A 34 -8.31 42.08 49.02
CA MET A 34 -7.39 42.06 50.15
C MET A 34 -6.93 43.47 50.53
N SER A 35 -6.60 44.31 49.53
CA SER A 35 -6.23 45.71 49.76
C SER A 35 -7.37 46.53 50.38
N GLN A 36 -8.63 46.25 50.04
CA GLN A 36 -9.79 46.93 50.65
C GLN A 36 -9.97 46.51 52.12
N ILE A 37 -9.87 45.21 52.41
CA ILE A 37 -9.94 44.68 53.78
C ILE A 37 -8.84 45.30 54.66
N GLN A 38 -7.61 45.41 54.13
CA GLN A 38 -6.51 46.05 54.84
C GLN A 38 -6.81 47.52 55.19
N GLY A 39 -7.50 48.25 54.31
CA GLY A 39 -7.91 49.64 54.57
C GLY A 39 -8.91 49.75 55.72
N HIS A 40 -9.95 48.91 55.73
CA HIS A 40 -10.93 48.88 56.82
C HIS A 40 -10.29 48.49 58.16
N LEU A 41 -9.35 47.55 58.17
CA LEU A 41 -8.62 47.18 59.39
C LEU A 41 -7.72 48.30 59.89
N ASP A 42 -7.15 49.12 59.00
CA ASP A 42 -6.34 50.28 59.38
C ASP A 42 -7.20 51.38 60.01
N ASP A 43 -8.41 51.64 59.50
CA ASP A 43 -9.36 52.58 60.12
C ASP A 43 -9.75 52.13 61.55
N VAL A 44 -9.99 50.84 61.75
CA VAL A 44 -10.29 50.28 63.08
C VAL A 44 -9.08 50.43 64.03
N ALA A 45 -7.90 49.99 63.58
CA ALA A 45 -6.72 49.87 64.45
C ALA A 45 -5.99 51.20 64.67
N SER A 46 -5.88 52.03 63.64
CA SER A 46 -5.06 53.24 63.60
C SER A 46 -5.86 54.53 63.78
N ASP A 47 -7.20 54.50 63.63
CA ASP A 47 -8.06 55.67 63.84
C ASP A 47 -8.93 55.52 65.10
N HIS A 48 -9.98 54.70 65.03
CA HIS A 48 -10.99 54.64 66.09
C HIS A 48 -10.46 54.09 67.42
N MET A 49 -9.68 52.99 67.38
CA MET A 49 -9.13 52.39 68.60
C MET A 49 -8.06 53.28 69.26
N VAL A 50 -7.30 54.06 68.46
CA VAL A 50 -6.36 55.05 68.98
C VAL A 50 -7.11 56.18 69.69
N LYS A 51 -8.15 56.74 69.06
CA LYS A 51 -8.98 57.79 69.66
C LYS A 51 -9.66 57.34 70.94
N LEU A 52 -10.24 56.14 70.96
CA LEU A 52 -10.86 55.57 72.16
C LEU A 52 -9.85 55.46 73.32
N LYS A 53 -8.62 55.02 73.03
CA LYS A 53 -7.53 54.98 74.03
C LYS A 53 -7.14 56.37 74.53
N LEU A 54 -7.07 57.38 73.65
CA LEU A 54 -6.78 58.77 74.04
C LEU A 54 -7.89 59.36 74.92
N VAL A 55 -9.17 59.09 74.61
CA VAL A 55 -10.31 59.51 75.46
C VAL A 55 -10.23 58.84 76.84
N GLY A 56 -9.89 57.55 76.90
CA GLY A 56 -9.63 56.86 78.17
C GLY A 56 -8.50 57.52 78.97
N THR A 57 -7.41 57.88 78.30
CA THR A 57 -6.27 58.58 78.93
C THR A 57 -6.67 59.97 79.46
N LEU A 58 -7.50 60.72 78.72
CA LEU A 58 -8.05 62.01 79.18
C LEU A 58 -8.91 61.84 80.44
N ARG A 59 -9.78 60.81 80.45
CA ARG A 59 -10.63 60.49 81.59
C ARG A 59 -9.79 60.13 82.82
N ASP A 60 -8.78 59.28 82.65
CA ASP A 60 -7.91 58.85 83.75
C ASP A 60 -7.10 60.03 84.30
N ALA A 61 -6.57 60.90 83.44
CA ALA A 61 -5.84 62.09 83.85
C ALA A 61 -6.74 63.09 84.61
N MET A 62 -7.96 63.32 84.13
CA MET A 62 -8.94 64.17 84.81
C MET A 62 -9.34 63.60 86.17
N GLN A 63 -9.69 62.32 86.25
CA GLN A 63 -10.09 61.66 87.50
C GLN A 63 -8.95 61.61 88.51
N THR A 64 -7.74 61.26 88.07
CA THR A 64 -6.55 61.23 88.93
C THR A 64 -6.21 62.63 89.43
N GLY A 65 -6.26 63.65 88.57
CA GLY A 65 -6.03 65.04 88.96
C GLY A 65 -7.03 65.53 90.02
N ALA A 66 -8.32 65.21 89.85
CA ALA A 66 -9.34 65.57 90.83
C ALA A 66 -9.20 64.83 92.17
N ILE A 67 -8.80 63.55 92.15
CA ILE A 67 -8.48 62.81 93.37
C ILE A 67 -7.30 63.44 94.09
N SER A 68 -6.25 63.82 93.37
CA SER A 68 -5.08 64.50 93.94
C SER A 68 -5.43 65.86 94.55
N ILE A 69 -6.31 66.65 93.91
CA ILE A 69 -6.81 67.91 94.49
C ILE A 69 -7.59 67.66 95.78
N ARG A 70 -8.43 66.62 95.80
CA ARG A 70 -9.15 66.23 97.03
C ARG A 70 -8.18 65.79 98.12
N ASN A 71 -7.15 65.00 97.80
CA ASN A 71 -6.12 64.59 98.75
C ASN A 71 -5.37 65.80 99.30
N LEU A 72 -5.02 66.77 98.45
CA LEU A 72 -4.34 68.00 98.85
C LEU A 72 -5.11 68.78 99.92
N VAL A 73 -6.45 68.81 99.86
CA VAL A 73 -7.30 69.47 100.86
C VAL A 73 -7.40 68.67 102.18
N LEU A 74 -7.18 67.35 102.12
CA LEU A 74 -7.28 66.45 103.29
C LEU A 74 -5.96 66.23 104.02
N LEU A 75 -4.83 66.47 103.36
CA LEU A 75 -3.49 66.33 103.91
C LEU A 75 -3.09 67.56 104.71
N THR A 76 -2.25 67.36 105.72
CA THR A 76 -1.70 68.43 106.57
C THR A 76 -0.18 68.50 106.56
N ASP A 77 0.49 67.46 106.05
CA ASP A 77 1.94 67.41 105.93
C ASP A 77 2.41 68.10 104.64
N GLU A 78 3.36 69.03 104.76
CA GLU A 78 3.84 69.84 103.62
C GLU A 78 4.50 68.99 102.52
N ALA A 79 5.19 67.90 102.87
CA ALA A 79 5.86 67.05 101.89
C ALA A 79 4.84 66.24 101.08
N ASP A 80 3.81 65.70 101.75
CA ASP A 80 2.72 64.98 101.07
C ASP A 80 1.87 65.93 100.20
N MET A 81 1.64 67.16 100.66
CA MET A 81 0.95 68.20 99.87
C MET A 81 1.75 68.62 98.64
N ALA A 82 3.07 68.77 98.76
CA ALA A 82 3.95 69.05 97.61
C ALA A 82 3.93 67.92 96.59
N ALA A 83 3.91 66.65 97.04
CA ALA A 83 3.81 65.48 96.18
C ALA A 83 2.48 65.42 95.41
N GLU A 84 1.35 65.71 96.07
CA GLU A 84 0.05 65.78 95.38
C GLU A 84 -0.04 66.97 94.43
N THR A 85 0.55 68.12 94.79
CA THR A 85 0.66 69.28 93.90
C THR A 85 1.41 68.92 92.61
N GLN A 86 2.55 68.23 92.73
CA GLN A 86 3.30 67.77 91.56
C GLN A 86 2.48 66.78 90.72
N ARG A 87 1.78 65.86 91.36
CA ARG A 87 0.91 64.89 90.68
C ARG A 87 -0.20 65.57 89.88
N ILE A 88 -0.79 66.65 90.41
CA ILE A 88 -1.80 67.45 89.71
C ILE A 88 -1.20 68.08 88.44
N LEU A 89 -0.02 68.70 88.57
CA LEU A 89 0.67 69.33 87.43
C LEU A 89 1.01 68.30 86.34
N ASP A 90 1.49 67.12 86.74
CA ASP A 90 1.78 66.02 85.82
C ASP A 90 0.53 65.54 85.08
N GLN A 91 -0.60 65.36 85.79
CA GLN A 91 -1.87 64.96 85.16
C GLN A 91 -2.40 66.05 84.22
N ARG A 92 -2.26 67.33 84.56
CA ARG A 92 -2.63 68.44 83.65
C ARG A 92 -1.80 68.44 82.38
N LYS A 93 -0.49 68.15 82.48
CA LYS A 93 0.39 68.01 81.32
C LYS A 93 -0.05 66.83 80.43
N ILE A 94 -0.29 65.67 81.03
CA ILE A 94 -0.80 64.48 80.31
C ILE A 94 -2.11 64.80 79.61
N TYR A 95 -3.04 65.47 80.30
CA TYR A 95 -4.33 65.87 79.73
C TYR A 95 -4.14 66.81 78.54
N ALA A 96 -3.32 67.86 78.68
CA ALA A 96 -3.08 68.83 77.62
C ALA A 96 -2.46 68.20 76.36
N GLU A 97 -1.42 67.38 76.52
CA GLU A 97 -0.76 66.68 75.42
C GLU A 97 -1.71 65.69 74.72
N THR A 98 -2.49 64.94 75.50
CA THR A 98 -3.43 63.94 74.99
C THR A 98 -4.63 64.61 74.31
N SER A 99 -5.12 65.74 74.85
CA SER A 99 -6.19 66.54 74.24
C SER A 99 -5.78 67.08 72.88
N HIS A 100 -4.52 67.53 72.74
CA HIS A 100 -3.99 68.00 71.45
C HIS A 100 -3.94 66.86 70.43
N LYS A 101 -3.37 65.70 70.83
CA LYS A 101 -3.31 64.52 69.96
C LYS A 101 -4.70 64.05 69.51
N LEU A 102 -5.69 64.08 70.41
CA LEU A 102 -7.06 63.69 70.07
C LEU A 102 -7.71 64.71 69.11
N ALA A 103 -7.43 66.00 69.28
CA ALA A 103 -7.93 67.05 68.38
C ALA A 103 -7.33 66.93 66.97
N ASP A 104 -6.04 66.62 66.85
CA ASP A 104 -5.38 66.41 65.55
C ASP A 104 -5.97 65.22 64.77
N LEU A 105 -6.43 64.20 65.48
CA LEU A 105 -7.02 63.00 64.89
C LEU A 105 -8.52 63.16 64.58
N ALA A 106 -9.21 64.14 65.14
CA ALA A 106 -10.65 64.33 64.95
C ALA A 106 -10.97 64.78 63.50
N LYS A 107 -11.63 63.90 62.75
CA LYS A 107 -11.97 64.11 61.35
C LYS A 107 -13.45 64.49 61.18
N SER A 108 -14.34 63.86 61.95
CA SER A 108 -15.79 64.02 61.77
C SER A 108 -16.34 65.27 62.49
N GLU A 109 -17.44 65.82 61.99
CA GLU A 109 -18.10 66.97 62.62
C GLU A 109 -18.64 66.63 64.02
N ALA A 110 -19.08 65.37 64.22
CA ALA A 110 -19.52 64.87 65.51
C ALA A 110 -18.35 64.81 66.51
N GLU A 111 -17.17 64.35 66.09
CA GLU A 111 -15.94 64.34 66.92
C GLU A 111 -15.55 65.75 67.35
N LYS A 112 -15.53 66.70 66.39
CA LYS A 112 -15.21 68.10 66.67
C LYS A 112 -16.21 68.74 67.64
N SER A 113 -17.50 68.46 67.46
CA SER A 113 -18.54 68.95 68.38
C SER A 113 -18.39 68.37 69.80
N LEU A 114 -18.07 67.08 69.93
CA LEU A 114 -17.82 66.45 71.22
C LEU A 114 -16.55 66.99 71.89
N LEU A 115 -15.49 67.24 71.13
CA LEU A 115 -14.27 67.89 71.61
C LEU A 115 -14.52 69.32 72.11
N ALA A 116 -15.34 70.09 71.41
CA ALA A 116 -15.73 71.43 71.87
C ALA A 116 -16.46 71.37 73.22
N LYS A 117 -17.43 70.44 73.38
CA LYS A 117 -18.11 70.23 74.67
C LYS A 117 -17.16 69.83 75.80
N ILE A 118 -16.16 69.00 75.50
CA ILE A 118 -15.11 68.62 76.46
C ILE A 118 -14.27 69.85 76.85
N ALA A 119 -13.91 70.70 75.87
CA ALA A 119 -13.15 71.92 76.11
C ALA A 119 -13.95 72.94 76.94
N ASP A 120 -15.23 73.13 76.65
CA ASP A 120 -16.12 74.02 77.40
C ASP A 120 -16.27 73.56 78.86
N ALA A 121 -16.59 72.27 79.07
CA ALA A 121 -16.73 71.71 80.41
C ALA A 121 -15.41 71.77 81.21
N ARG A 122 -14.27 71.64 80.54
CA ARG A 122 -12.94 71.85 81.15
C ARG A 122 -12.73 73.31 81.55
N ALA A 123 -13.03 74.25 80.65
CA ALA A 123 -12.88 75.68 80.92
C ALA A 123 -13.76 76.17 82.07
N GLU A 124 -14.92 75.54 82.30
CA GLU A 124 -15.78 75.78 83.47
C GLU A 124 -15.20 75.15 84.75
N THR A 125 -14.56 73.99 84.67
CA THR A 125 -14.11 73.22 85.84
C THR A 125 -12.72 73.62 86.34
N GLU A 126 -11.76 73.89 85.45
CA GLU A 126 -10.36 74.18 85.83
C GLU A 126 -10.21 75.37 86.79
N PRO A 127 -10.89 76.51 86.59
CA PRO A 127 -10.78 77.66 87.51
C PRO A 127 -11.27 77.34 88.93
N LEU A 128 -12.30 76.50 89.06
CA LEU A 128 -12.82 76.04 90.35
C LEU A 128 -11.80 75.14 91.06
N LEU A 129 -11.13 74.28 90.30
CA LEU A 129 -10.07 73.40 90.78
C LEU A 129 -8.80 74.18 91.18
N ASP A 130 -8.42 75.21 90.43
CA ASP A 130 -7.31 76.11 90.76
C ASP A 130 -7.57 76.85 92.07
N LYS A 131 -8.76 77.43 92.22
CA LYS A 131 -9.17 78.13 93.43
C LYS A 131 -9.24 77.19 94.64
N ALA A 132 -9.66 75.93 94.46
CA ALA A 132 -9.63 74.93 95.52
C ALA A 132 -8.20 74.56 95.95
N MET A 133 -7.26 74.49 95.00
CA MET A 133 -5.84 74.25 95.26
C MET A 133 -5.23 75.42 96.04
N GLU A 134 -5.57 76.66 95.71
CA GLU A 134 -5.13 77.86 96.46
C GLU A 134 -5.66 77.85 97.91
N PHE A 135 -6.93 77.49 98.10
CA PHE A 135 -7.51 77.40 99.44
C PHE A 135 -6.95 76.24 100.28
N ALA A 136 -6.43 75.18 99.67
CA ALA A 136 -5.89 74.02 100.40
C ALA A 136 -4.77 74.40 101.40
N MET A 137 -3.97 75.43 101.12
CA MET A 137 -2.84 75.84 101.97
C MET A 137 -3.22 76.83 103.10
N GLY A 138 -4.40 77.45 103.04
CA GLY A 138 -4.76 78.54 103.98
C GLY A 138 -6.17 78.48 104.55
N ASN A 139 -7.09 77.76 103.90
CA ASN A 139 -8.48 77.60 104.32
C ASN A 139 -9.08 76.29 103.78
N PRO A 140 -8.77 75.13 104.39
CA PRO A 140 -9.21 73.82 103.90
C PRO A 140 -10.74 73.64 103.96
N ILE A 141 -11.44 74.37 104.84
CA ILE A 141 -12.91 74.36 104.91
C ILE A 141 -13.50 75.00 103.66
N ALA A 142 -13.02 76.19 103.29
CA ALA A 142 -13.46 76.86 102.06
C ALA A 142 -13.08 76.06 100.80
N ALA A 143 -11.93 75.39 100.80
CA ALA A 143 -11.55 74.47 99.72
C ALA A 143 -12.53 73.29 99.60
N THR A 144 -12.96 72.72 100.75
CA THR A 144 -13.91 71.61 100.79
C THR A 144 -15.29 72.03 100.29
N GLU A 145 -15.81 73.18 100.72
CA GLU A 145 -17.10 73.73 100.28
C GLU A 145 -17.10 73.96 98.76
N LEU A 146 -16.06 74.61 98.24
CA LEU A 146 -15.89 74.85 96.80
C LEU A 146 -15.82 73.55 96.00
N LEU A 147 -15.10 72.53 96.50
CA LEU A 147 -14.99 71.24 95.83
C LEU A 147 -16.32 70.49 95.77
N VAL A 148 -17.12 70.53 96.83
CA VAL A 148 -18.37 69.77 96.93
C VAL A 148 -19.51 70.46 96.19
N ASP A 149 -19.65 71.78 96.34
CA ASP A 149 -20.83 72.51 95.88
C ASP A 149 -20.69 73.02 94.45
N GLU A 150 -19.49 73.43 94.03
CA GLU A 150 -19.25 74.03 92.71
C GLU A 150 -18.43 73.10 91.79
N ALA A 151 -17.26 72.63 92.26
CA ALA A 151 -16.33 71.89 91.39
C ALA A 151 -16.83 70.48 91.05
N ARG A 152 -17.46 69.76 91.98
CA ARG A 152 -17.96 68.39 91.74
C ARG A 152 -19.06 68.33 90.67
N PRO A 153 -20.09 69.21 90.66
CA PRO A 153 -21.05 69.26 89.55
C PRO A 153 -20.39 69.56 88.19
N ALA A 154 -19.48 70.54 88.13
CA ALA A 154 -18.76 70.90 86.91
C ALA A 154 -17.89 69.73 86.41
N GLN A 155 -17.15 69.08 87.32
CA GLN A 155 -16.35 67.90 87.03
C GLN A 155 -17.23 66.72 86.54
N SER A 156 -18.42 66.54 87.10
CA SER A 156 -19.37 65.51 86.62
C SER A 156 -19.80 65.80 85.17
N GLN A 157 -20.00 67.07 84.81
CA GLN A 157 -20.33 67.46 83.44
C GLN A 157 -19.16 67.24 82.47
N TRP A 158 -17.93 67.50 82.92
CA TRP A 158 -16.73 67.19 82.15
C TRP A 158 -16.56 65.68 81.94
N LEU A 159 -16.76 64.86 82.98
CA LEU A 159 -16.74 63.40 82.86
C LEU A 159 -17.79 62.90 81.87
N LYS A 160 -19.04 63.39 81.95
CA LYS A 160 -20.10 63.03 81.00
C LYS A 160 -19.75 63.37 79.56
N SER A 161 -19.04 64.47 79.33
CA SER A 161 -18.60 64.87 78.00
C SER A 161 -17.50 63.94 77.45
N LEU A 162 -16.58 63.50 78.31
CA LEU A 162 -15.58 62.47 77.97
C LEU A 162 -16.23 61.11 77.72
N GLU A 163 -17.22 60.71 78.53
CA GLU A 163 -17.99 59.47 78.33
C GLU A 163 -18.80 59.50 77.04
N ALA A 164 -19.40 60.65 76.67
CA ALA A 164 -20.10 60.81 75.41
C ALA A 164 -19.16 60.64 74.20
N MET A 165 -17.92 61.14 74.29
CA MET A 165 -16.90 60.93 73.27
C MET A 165 -16.43 59.47 73.23
N ALA A 166 -16.24 58.82 74.39
CA ALA A 166 -15.88 57.41 74.45
C ALA A 166 -16.96 56.52 73.83
N ALA A 167 -18.23 56.74 74.18
CA ALA A 167 -19.36 56.02 73.64
C ALA A 167 -19.52 56.25 72.12
N PHE A 168 -19.24 57.45 71.63
CA PHE A 168 -19.20 57.74 70.20
C PHE A 168 -18.10 56.92 69.50
N GLN A 169 -16.87 56.92 70.02
CA GLN A 169 -15.77 56.16 69.44
C GLN A 169 -15.98 54.64 69.53
N GLU A 170 -16.56 54.13 70.62
CA GLU A 170 -16.91 52.72 70.78
C GLU A 170 -17.94 52.29 69.74
N LYS A 171 -18.98 53.13 69.51
CA LYS A 171 -19.98 52.89 68.47
C LYS A 171 -19.37 52.88 67.06
N GLU A 172 -18.54 53.87 66.73
CA GLU A 172 -17.89 53.93 65.42
C GLU A 172 -16.92 52.76 65.20
N THR A 173 -16.18 52.35 66.25
CA THR A 173 -15.32 51.15 66.19
C THR A 173 -16.14 49.90 65.90
N ALA A 174 -17.28 49.72 66.59
CA ALA A 174 -18.15 48.56 66.38
C ALA A 174 -18.73 48.53 64.95
N LEU A 175 -19.15 49.69 64.41
CA LEU A 175 -19.63 49.82 63.04
C LEU A 175 -18.53 49.49 62.03
N ALA A 176 -17.32 50.03 62.23
CA ALA A 176 -16.18 49.77 61.35
C ALA A 176 -15.77 48.28 61.35
N VAL A 177 -15.87 47.59 62.49
CA VAL A 177 -15.64 46.13 62.57
C VAL A 177 -16.74 45.36 61.83
N GLU A 178 -18.01 45.72 62.01
CA GLU A 178 -19.13 45.07 61.30
C GLU A 178 -19.02 45.26 59.78
N GLU A 179 -18.65 46.47 59.33
CA GLU A 179 -18.38 46.76 57.92
C GLU A 179 -17.19 45.96 57.38
N ALA A 180 -16.11 45.83 58.16
CA ALA A 180 -14.94 45.03 57.79
C ALA A 180 -15.29 43.53 57.66
N ASP A 181 -16.06 42.98 58.60
CA ASP A 181 -16.52 41.58 58.57
C ASP A 181 -17.47 41.33 57.38
N ALA A 182 -18.40 42.24 57.12
CA ALA A 182 -19.29 42.16 55.96
C ALA A 182 -18.51 42.27 54.63
N ALA A 183 -17.53 43.19 54.55
CA ALA A 183 -16.65 43.33 53.41
C ALA A 183 -15.83 42.05 53.17
N TYR A 184 -15.29 41.44 54.24
CA TYR A 184 -14.58 40.17 54.17
C TYR A 184 -15.48 39.03 53.67
N ALA A 185 -16.67 38.87 54.24
CA ALA A 185 -17.61 37.83 53.85
C ALA A 185 -18.05 37.98 52.38
N SER A 186 -18.34 39.21 51.94
CA SER A 186 -18.71 39.50 50.56
C SER A 186 -17.55 39.23 49.59
N ALA A 187 -16.32 39.59 49.95
CA ALA A 187 -15.12 39.31 49.18
C ALA A 187 -14.88 37.80 49.03
N LEU A 188 -15.05 37.04 50.12
CA LEU A 188 -14.90 35.58 50.12
C LEU A 188 -15.97 34.92 49.24
N MET A 189 -17.23 35.32 49.37
CA MET A 189 -18.33 34.78 48.56
C MET A 189 -18.13 35.08 47.06
N LEU A 190 -17.69 36.28 46.72
CA LEU A 190 -17.36 36.67 45.35
C LEU A 190 -16.17 35.87 44.80
N MET A 191 -15.09 35.72 45.57
CA MET A 191 -13.92 34.92 45.16
C MET A 191 -14.27 33.45 44.94
N LEU A 192 -15.06 32.85 45.85
CA LEU A 192 -15.53 31.47 45.69
C LEU A 192 -16.41 31.33 44.46
N SER A 193 -17.30 32.27 44.20
CA SER A 193 -18.20 32.25 43.04
C SER A 193 -17.43 32.35 41.73
N VAL A 194 -16.47 33.28 41.61
CA VAL A 194 -15.64 33.43 40.40
C VAL A 194 -14.71 32.24 40.22
N SER A 195 -14.15 31.69 41.30
CA SER A 195 -13.30 30.50 41.24
C SER A 195 -14.09 29.26 40.81
N ALA A 196 -15.29 29.05 41.35
CA ALA A 196 -16.18 27.96 40.96
C ALA A 196 -16.59 28.08 39.49
N LEU A 197 -16.97 29.29 39.05
CA LEU A 197 -17.28 29.55 37.64
C LEU A 197 -16.08 29.28 36.72
N SER A 198 -14.88 29.69 37.14
CA SER A 198 -13.65 29.45 36.38
C SER A 198 -13.33 27.96 36.27
N LEU A 199 -13.55 27.18 37.32
CA LEU A 199 -13.40 25.71 37.29
C LEU A 199 -14.42 25.06 36.35
N VAL A 200 -15.69 25.47 36.40
CA VAL A 200 -16.74 24.93 35.52
C VAL A 200 -16.43 25.25 34.06
N LEU A 201 -16.06 26.50 33.75
CA LEU A 201 -15.68 26.90 32.40
C LEU A 201 -14.41 26.18 31.93
N GLY A 202 -13.40 26.05 32.79
CA GLY A 202 -12.18 25.30 32.50
C GLY A 202 -12.45 23.82 32.19
N ALA A 203 -13.29 23.16 33.00
CA ALA A 203 -13.69 21.77 32.77
C ALA A 203 -14.50 21.62 31.48
N PHE A 204 -15.41 22.54 31.19
CA PHE A 204 -16.19 22.55 29.96
C PHE A 204 -15.30 22.71 28.72
N ILE A 205 -14.36 23.66 28.75
CA ILE A 205 -13.39 23.88 27.66
C ILE A 205 -12.49 22.66 27.47
N ALA A 206 -11.98 22.08 28.56
CA ALA A 206 -11.15 20.87 28.51
C ALA A 206 -11.91 19.69 27.90
N TRP A 207 -13.15 19.46 28.34
CA TRP A 207 -14.03 18.44 27.77
C TRP A 207 -14.33 18.68 26.29
N TRP A 208 -14.67 19.92 25.92
CA TRP A 208 -14.97 20.31 24.55
C TRP A 208 -13.76 20.11 23.62
N ILE A 209 -12.57 20.58 24.01
CA ILE A 209 -11.32 20.39 23.26
C ILE A 209 -11.02 18.90 23.11
N THR A 210 -11.05 18.15 24.22
CA THR A 210 -10.78 16.71 24.23
C THR A 210 -11.72 15.96 23.27
N ARG A 211 -13.03 16.22 23.36
CA ARG A 211 -14.02 15.60 22.47
C ARG A 211 -13.82 16.01 21.01
N SER A 212 -13.44 17.26 20.76
CA SER A 212 -13.21 17.77 19.40
C SER A 212 -11.97 17.17 18.72
N ILE A 213 -11.03 16.61 19.48
CA ILE A 213 -9.79 16.00 18.97
C ILE A 213 -9.90 14.47 18.94
N THR A 214 -10.33 13.86 20.06
CA THR A 214 -10.34 12.40 20.21
C THR A 214 -11.38 11.70 19.36
N ALA A 215 -12.59 12.25 19.22
CA ALA A 215 -13.64 11.61 18.44
C ALA A 215 -13.30 11.51 16.94
N PRO A 216 -12.78 12.57 16.29
CA PRO A 216 -12.29 12.47 14.91
C PRO A 216 -11.09 11.51 14.78
N ILE A 217 -10.08 11.58 15.66
CA ILE A 217 -8.93 10.67 15.62
C ILE A 217 -9.38 9.20 15.67
N ASN A 218 -10.33 8.85 16.53
CA ASN A 218 -10.88 7.49 16.62
C ASN A 218 -11.64 7.06 15.35
N ARG A 219 -12.13 7.99 14.52
CA ARG A 219 -12.68 7.66 13.20
C ARG A 219 -11.56 7.35 12.21
N ALA A 220 -10.51 8.17 12.18
CA ALA A 220 -9.34 7.92 11.34
C ALA A 220 -8.69 6.57 11.67
N VAL A 221 -8.50 6.24 12.96
CA VAL A 221 -7.96 4.94 13.39
C VAL A 221 -8.82 3.77 12.89
N ARG A 222 -10.15 3.88 12.98
CA ARG A 222 -11.06 2.85 12.47
C ARG A 222 -10.91 2.65 10.97
N VAL A 223 -10.87 3.74 10.19
CA VAL A 223 -10.63 3.66 8.74
C VAL A 223 -9.32 2.94 8.44
N THR A 224 -8.24 3.29 9.13
CA THR A 224 -6.94 2.64 8.94
C THR A 224 -6.97 1.15 9.30
N GLN A 225 -7.71 0.77 10.36
CA GLN A 225 -7.92 -0.63 10.74
C GLN A 225 -8.72 -1.40 9.68
N THR A 226 -9.76 -0.80 9.11
CA THR A 226 -10.55 -1.40 8.02
C THR A 226 -9.69 -1.64 6.78
N VAL A 227 -8.88 -0.64 6.39
CA VAL A 227 -7.90 -0.77 5.30
C VAL A 227 -6.85 -1.85 5.60
N ALA A 228 -6.34 -1.91 6.83
CA ALA A 228 -5.38 -2.94 7.25
C ALA A 228 -5.97 -4.36 7.24
N ALA A 229 -7.28 -4.49 7.43
CA ALA A 229 -8.00 -5.76 7.29
C ALA A 229 -8.29 -6.14 5.83
N GLY A 230 -7.89 -5.30 4.86
CA GLY A 230 -8.11 -5.53 3.43
C GLY A 230 -9.49 -5.08 2.92
N ASP A 231 -10.32 -4.46 3.78
CA ASP A 231 -11.59 -3.88 3.36
C ASP A 231 -11.37 -2.43 2.90
N LEU A 232 -11.44 -2.25 1.57
CA LEU A 232 -11.32 -0.95 0.92
C LEU A 232 -12.67 -0.36 0.49
N SER A 233 -13.79 -0.97 0.90
CA SER A 233 -15.13 -0.50 0.51
C SER A 233 -15.62 0.73 1.29
N GLY A 234 -14.93 1.08 2.38
CA GLY A 234 -15.30 2.19 3.25
C GLY A 234 -15.21 3.55 2.56
N CYS A 235 -16.28 4.34 2.68
CA CYS A 235 -16.29 5.74 2.22
C CYS A 235 -15.68 6.65 3.30
N ILE A 236 -14.61 7.37 2.94
CA ILE A 236 -13.95 8.35 3.81
C ILE A 236 -14.47 9.75 3.43
N GLU A 237 -15.34 10.31 4.26
CA GLU A 237 -15.84 11.68 4.11
C GLU A 237 -14.96 12.68 4.86
N VAL A 238 -14.51 13.72 4.14
CA VAL A 238 -13.75 14.83 4.69
C VAL A 238 -14.73 15.91 5.14
N THR A 239 -14.92 16.04 6.45
CA THR A 239 -15.94 16.92 7.04
C THR A 239 -15.39 18.24 7.59
N SER A 240 -14.07 18.43 7.53
CA SER A 240 -13.36 19.52 8.19
C SER A 240 -12.27 20.11 7.28
N GLY A 241 -11.96 21.40 7.46
CA GLY A 241 -10.82 22.08 6.81
C GLY A 241 -9.57 22.23 7.69
N ASP A 242 -9.57 21.68 8.90
CA ASP A 242 -8.43 21.70 9.83
C ASP A 242 -7.41 20.58 9.52
N GLU A 243 -6.42 20.39 10.40
CA GLU A 243 -5.41 19.32 10.27
C GLU A 243 -6.04 17.92 10.26
N PHE A 244 -7.17 17.73 10.93
CA PHE A 244 -7.89 16.46 10.88
C PHE A 244 -8.55 16.24 9.51
N GLY A 245 -9.11 17.30 8.91
CA GLY A 245 -9.59 17.29 7.53
C GLY A 245 -8.50 16.87 6.53
N GLN A 246 -7.30 17.43 6.70
CA GLN A 246 -6.13 17.06 5.89
C GLN A 246 -5.73 15.58 6.07
N LEU A 247 -5.75 15.08 7.32
CA LEU A 247 -5.53 13.66 7.60
C LEU A 247 -6.60 12.76 6.94
N GLN A 248 -7.87 13.13 7.02
CA GLN A 248 -8.95 12.39 6.36
C GLN A 248 -8.78 12.37 4.84
N GLN A 249 -8.40 13.51 4.25
CA GLN A 249 -8.15 13.60 2.81
C GLN A 249 -6.99 12.69 2.41
N ALA A 250 -5.88 12.69 3.15
CA ALA A 250 -4.75 11.80 2.89
C ALA A 250 -5.13 10.31 3.01
N LEU A 251 -5.95 9.95 4.01
CA LEU A 251 -6.47 8.57 4.15
C LEU A 251 -7.40 8.19 2.99
N LYS A 252 -8.22 9.12 2.50
CA LYS A 252 -9.08 8.93 1.33
C LYS A 252 -8.26 8.66 0.07
N ASP A 253 -7.24 9.46 -0.17
CA ASP A 253 -6.37 9.33 -1.34
C ASP A 253 -5.58 8.02 -1.28
N MET A 254 -5.09 7.63 -0.09
CA MET A 254 -4.44 6.34 0.15
C MET A 254 -5.38 5.16 -0.15
N ASN A 255 -6.61 5.18 0.36
CA ASN A 255 -7.59 4.12 0.12
C ASN A 255 -7.91 4.00 -1.39
N ALA A 256 -8.18 5.13 -2.06
CA ALA A 256 -8.44 5.14 -3.50
C ALA A 256 -7.25 4.57 -4.31
N SER A 257 -6.02 4.91 -3.94
CA SER A 257 -4.83 4.34 -4.57
C SER A 257 -4.72 2.83 -4.36
N LEU A 258 -5.02 2.33 -3.16
CA LEU A 258 -5.01 0.90 -2.87
C LEU A 258 -6.09 0.15 -3.67
N VAL A 259 -7.30 0.71 -3.80
CA VAL A 259 -8.38 0.15 -4.64
C VAL A 259 -7.91 0.01 -6.08
N ASN A 260 -7.26 1.03 -6.63
CA ASN A 260 -6.75 1.01 -8.00
C ASN A 260 -5.67 -0.09 -8.17
N ILE A 261 -4.72 -0.18 -7.24
CA ILE A 261 -3.66 -1.21 -7.29
C ILE A 261 -4.26 -2.62 -7.22
N VAL A 262 -5.15 -2.88 -6.26
CA VAL A 262 -5.79 -4.20 -6.10
C VAL A 262 -6.64 -4.55 -7.33
N SER A 263 -7.34 -3.57 -7.91
CA SER A 263 -8.13 -3.78 -9.14
C SER A 263 -7.25 -4.11 -10.34
N GLN A 264 -6.11 -3.44 -10.50
CA GLN A 264 -5.14 -3.74 -11.57
C GLN A 264 -4.55 -5.14 -11.40
N VAL A 265 -4.17 -5.52 -10.16
CA VAL A 265 -3.68 -6.87 -9.87
C VAL A 265 -4.74 -7.92 -10.21
N ARG A 266 -6.00 -7.70 -9.80
CA ARG A 266 -7.11 -8.61 -10.10
C ARG A 266 -7.33 -8.80 -11.60
N ASN A 267 -7.40 -7.70 -12.35
CA ASN A 267 -7.53 -7.75 -13.82
C ASN A 267 -6.34 -8.46 -14.48
N GLY A 268 -5.13 -8.22 -13.98
CA GLY A 268 -3.93 -8.94 -14.41
C GLY A 268 -4.03 -10.44 -14.17
N THR A 269 -4.46 -10.87 -12.98
CA THR A 269 -4.66 -12.29 -12.66
C THR A 269 -5.77 -12.94 -13.49
N ASP A 270 -6.86 -12.23 -13.78
CA ASP A 270 -7.93 -12.74 -14.65
C ASP A 270 -7.41 -12.93 -16.09
N THR A 271 -6.60 -11.99 -16.58
CA THR A 271 -5.95 -12.09 -17.90
C THR A 271 -5.00 -13.29 -17.97
N ILE A 272 -4.17 -13.49 -16.94
CA ILE A 272 -3.32 -14.68 -16.82
C ILE A 272 -4.17 -15.95 -16.82
N GLY A 273 -5.29 -15.97 -16.07
CA GLY A 273 -6.19 -17.11 -16.02
C GLY A 273 -6.82 -17.46 -17.36
N VAL A 274 -7.17 -16.47 -18.19
CA VAL A 274 -7.63 -16.68 -19.58
C VAL A 274 -6.50 -17.25 -20.44
N ALA A 275 -5.33 -16.61 -20.44
CA ALA A 275 -4.17 -17.05 -21.23
C ALA A 275 -3.73 -18.49 -20.87
N SER A 276 -3.75 -18.86 -19.60
CA SER A 276 -3.45 -20.23 -19.16
C SER A 276 -4.45 -21.26 -19.71
N ARG A 277 -5.75 -20.91 -19.81
CA ARG A 277 -6.75 -21.80 -20.43
C ARG A 277 -6.55 -21.95 -21.93
N GLU A 278 -6.20 -20.87 -22.63
CA GLU A 278 -5.87 -20.93 -24.06
C GLU A 278 -4.62 -21.78 -24.32
N ILE A 279 -3.57 -21.62 -23.52
CA ILE A 279 -2.37 -22.45 -23.60
C ILE A 279 -2.73 -23.92 -23.37
N ALA A 280 -3.54 -24.24 -22.35
CA ALA A 280 -3.94 -25.61 -22.08
C ALA A 280 -4.72 -26.24 -23.26
N ALA A 281 -5.64 -25.48 -23.86
CA ALA A 281 -6.38 -25.92 -25.05
C ALA A 281 -5.45 -26.11 -26.26
N GLY A 282 -4.53 -25.17 -26.50
CA GLY A 282 -3.53 -25.27 -27.57
C GLY A 282 -2.57 -26.45 -27.38
N ASN A 283 -2.21 -26.78 -26.14
CA ASN A 283 -1.35 -27.93 -25.84
C ASN A 283 -2.07 -29.26 -26.10
N LEU A 284 -3.39 -29.32 -25.83
CA LEU A 284 -4.20 -30.50 -26.17
C LEU A 284 -4.32 -30.70 -27.69
N ASP A 285 -4.56 -29.64 -28.45
CA ASP A 285 -4.57 -29.69 -29.92
C ASP A 285 -3.21 -30.13 -30.48
N LEU A 286 -2.11 -29.56 -29.96
CA LEU A 286 -0.76 -29.94 -30.35
C LEU A 286 -0.46 -31.41 -30.03
N SER A 287 -0.89 -31.90 -28.87
CA SER A 287 -0.73 -33.30 -28.49
C SER A 287 -1.47 -34.22 -29.48
N SER A 288 -2.72 -33.91 -29.81
CA SER A 288 -3.51 -34.68 -30.77
C SER A 288 -2.90 -34.68 -32.17
N ARG A 289 -2.40 -33.53 -32.64
CA ARG A 289 -1.69 -33.43 -33.92
C ARG A 289 -0.38 -34.21 -33.92
N THR A 290 0.33 -34.24 -32.80
CA THR A 290 1.57 -35.00 -32.65
C THR A 290 1.29 -36.51 -32.68
N GLU A 291 0.20 -36.97 -32.03
CA GLU A 291 -0.26 -38.36 -32.12
C GLU A 291 -0.65 -38.75 -33.56
N GLN A 292 -1.40 -37.89 -34.25
CA GLN A 292 -1.77 -38.13 -35.65
C GLN A 292 -0.53 -38.15 -36.56
N GLN A 293 0.42 -37.24 -36.36
CA GLN A 293 1.66 -37.21 -37.12
C GLN A 293 2.51 -38.46 -36.87
N ALA A 294 2.58 -38.94 -35.62
CA ALA A 294 3.24 -40.19 -35.30
C ALA A 294 2.61 -41.38 -36.05
N SER A 295 1.27 -41.45 -36.09
CA SER A 295 0.54 -42.47 -36.84
C SER A 295 0.80 -42.40 -38.35
N SER A 296 0.81 -41.21 -38.95
CA SER A 296 1.15 -41.06 -40.38
C SER A 296 2.61 -41.43 -40.68
N LEU A 297 3.53 -41.18 -39.75
CA LEU A 297 4.93 -41.61 -39.87
C LEU A 297 5.06 -43.14 -39.78
N GLU A 298 4.26 -43.79 -38.93
CA GLU A 298 4.20 -45.25 -38.83
C GLU A 298 3.68 -45.88 -40.14
N GLU A 299 2.61 -45.32 -40.72
CA GLU A 299 2.08 -45.75 -42.02
C GLU A 299 3.09 -45.53 -43.16
N THR A 300 3.80 -44.41 -43.14
CA THR A 300 4.87 -44.12 -44.11
C THR A 300 6.03 -45.11 -43.95
N ALA A 301 6.43 -45.43 -42.72
CA ALA A 301 7.49 -46.40 -42.46
C ALA A 301 7.09 -47.80 -42.96
N SER A 302 5.86 -48.23 -42.69
CA SER A 302 5.34 -49.51 -43.19
C SER A 302 5.28 -49.55 -44.72
N SER A 303 4.82 -48.47 -45.35
CA SER A 303 4.81 -48.35 -46.82
C SER A 303 6.22 -48.41 -47.41
N MET A 304 7.21 -47.82 -46.72
CA MET A 304 8.62 -47.89 -47.11
C MET A 304 9.19 -49.30 -46.98
N GLU A 305 8.77 -50.10 -45.98
CA GLU A 305 9.13 -51.51 -45.87
C GLU A 305 8.56 -52.34 -47.03
N GLU A 306 7.28 -52.14 -47.37
CA GLU A 306 6.62 -52.83 -48.49
C GLU A 306 7.25 -52.45 -49.85
N LEU A 307 7.53 -51.16 -50.06
CA LEU A 307 8.25 -50.68 -51.24
C LEU A 307 9.64 -51.29 -51.32
N THR A 308 10.39 -51.32 -50.22
CA THR A 308 11.72 -51.91 -50.17
C THR A 308 11.68 -53.40 -50.51
N SER A 309 10.68 -54.13 -50.01
CA SER A 309 10.47 -55.55 -50.33
C SER A 309 10.19 -55.73 -51.83
N THR A 310 9.31 -54.91 -52.41
CA THR A 310 8.95 -54.97 -53.83
C THR A 310 10.12 -54.60 -54.73
N VAL A 311 10.91 -53.58 -54.36
CA VAL A 311 12.13 -53.20 -55.09
C VAL A 311 13.15 -54.33 -55.06
N LYS A 312 13.33 -55.00 -53.91
CA LYS A 312 14.20 -56.18 -53.80
C LYS A 312 13.72 -57.32 -54.69
N GLN A 313 12.42 -57.62 -54.69
CA GLN A 313 11.81 -58.62 -55.55
C GLN A 313 11.99 -58.28 -57.04
N ASN A 314 11.82 -57.02 -57.43
CA ASN A 314 12.05 -56.57 -58.80
C ASN A 314 13.53 -56.71 -59.21
N ALA A 315 14.47 -56.42 -58.32
CA ALA A 315 15.89 -56.62 -58.57
C ALA A 315 16.23 -58.11 -58.76
N ASP A 316 15.65 -59.00 -57.96
CA ASP A 316 15.82 -60.44 -58.09
C ASP A 316 15.19 -60.97 -59.39
N ASN A 317 13.99 -60.51 -59.74
CA ASN A 317 13.32 -60.82 -61.01
C ASN A 317 14.17 -60.35 -62.21
N ALA A 318 14.73 -59.14 -62.17
CA ALA A 318 15.62 -58.64 -63.22
C ALA A 318 16.88 -59.50 -63.35
N ARG A 319 17.46 -59.96 -62.23
CA ARG A 319 18.58 -60.92 -62.22
C ARG A 319 18.21 -62.25 -62.86
N GLN A 320 17.05 -62.81 -62.52
CA GLN A 320 16.57 -64.06 -63.11
C GLN A 320 16.29 -63.90 -64.61
N ALA A 321 15.63 -62.81 -65.02
CA ALA A 321 15.38 -62.51 -66.42
C ALA A 321 16.69 -62.41 -67.20
N ASN A 322 17.70 -61.72 -66.66
CA ASN A 322 19.02 -61.63 -67.28
C ASN A 322 19.68 -63.02 -67.42
N GLN A 323 19.57 -63.89 -66.41
CA GLN A 323 20.07 -65.28 -66.50
C GLN A 323 19.34 -66.08 -67.59
N LEU A 324 18.02 -65.96 -67.70
CA LEU A 324 17.26 -66.59 -68.79
C LEU A 324 17.69 -66.07 -70.16
N VAL A 325 17.91 -64.77 -70.31
CA VAL A 325 18.37 -64.15 -71.57
C VAL A 325 19.75 -64.68 -71.94
N VAL A 326 20.70 -64.75 -71.00
CA VAL A 326 22.04 -65.30 -71.25
C VAL A 326 21.97 -66.78 -71.65
N SER A 327 21.14 -67.58 -70.97
CA SER A 327 20.92 -68.99 -71.34
C SER A 327 20.31 -69.14 -72.74
N THR A 328 19.33 -68.31 -73.07
CA THR A 328 18.68 -68.31 -74.39
C THR A 328 19.66 -67.88 -75.48
N ALA A 329 20.52 -66.91 -75.21
CA ALA A 329 21.59 -66.50 -76.13
C ALA A 329 22.60 -67.64 -76.37
N ASP A 330 23.00 -68.38 -75.34
CA ASP A 330 23.88 -69.55 -75.48
C ASP A 330 23.23 -70.67 -76.33
N ILE A 331 21.93 -70.92 -76.13
CA ILE A 331 21.15 -71.85 -76.97
C ILE A 331 21.10 -71.36 -78.42
N ALA A 332 20.87 -70.06 -78.66
CA ALA A 332 20.85 -69.49 -80.00
C ALA A 332 22.21 -69.61 -80.71
N VAL A 333 23.32 -69.40 -79.99
CA VAL A 333 24.69 -69.61 -80.52
C VAL A 333 24.91 -71.06 -80.92
N LYS A 334 24.54 -72.01 -80.06
CA LYS A 334 24.60 -73.46 -80.37
C LYS A 334 23.71 -73.81 -81.56
N GLY A 335 22.51 -73.24 -81.62
CA GLY A 335 21.60 -73.38 -82.77
C GLY A 335 22.25 -72.88 -84.06
N GLY A 336 22.88 -71.72 -84.04
CA GLY A 336 23.64 -71.17 -85.17
C GLY A 336 24.79 -72.07 -85.63
N GLN A 337 25.51 -72.70 -84.70
CA GLN A 337 26.56 -73.68 -85.04
C GLN A 337 26.00 -74.93 -85.73
N VAL A 338 24.90 -75.50 -85.22
CA VAL A 338 24.24 -76.66 -85.83
C VAL A 338 23.73 -76.31 -87.23
N VAL A 339 23.12 -75.14 -87.39
CA VAL A 339 22.67 -74.64 -88.70
C VAL A 339 23.86 -74.47 -89.67
N GLY A 340 24.99 -73.94 -89.19
CA GLY A 340 26.23 -73.88 -89.98
C GLY A 340 26.71 -75.25 -90.46
N GLN A 341 26.70 -76.26 -89.60
CA GLN A 341 27.04 -77.65 -89.97
C GLN A 341 26.08 -78.23 -91.04
N VAL A 342 24.79 -77.88 -90.99
CA VAL A 342 23.80 -78.27 -92.00
C VAL A 342 24.12 -77.64 -93.35
N VAL A 343 24.50 -76.35 -93.39
CA VAL A 343 24.92 -75.65 -94.62
C VAL A 343 26.16 -76.30 -95.23
N ASP A 344 27.19 -76.61 -94.42
CA ASP A 344 28.41 -77.29 -94.88
C ASP A 344 28.11 -78.68 -95.46
N THR A 345 27.19 -79.41 -94.82
CA THR A 345 26.73 -80.72 -95.30
C THR A 345 25.97 -80.58 -96.62
N MET A 346 25.09 -79.59 -96.74
CA MET A 346 24.38 -79.28 -97.99
C MET A 346 25.35 -78.91 -99.12
N ALA A 347 26.39 -78.12 -98.85
CA ALA A 347 27.44 -77.82 -99.82
C ALA A 347 28.16 -79.10 -100.30
N SER A 348 28.52 -79.98 -99.37
CA SER A 348 29.15 -81.27 -99.67
C SER A 348 28.24 -82.20 -100.51
N ILE A 349 26.93 -82.20 -100.24
CA ILE A 349 25.93 -82.96 -101.04
C ILE A 349 25.81 -82.36 -102.45
N LYS A 350 25.80 -81.03 -102.59
CA LYS A 350 25.74 -80.34 -103.88
C LYS A 350 26.95 -80.68 -104.74
N ASP A 351 28.15 -80.65 -104.17
CA ASP A 351 29.39 -81.00 -104.86
C ASP A 351 29.42 -82.48 -105.27
N SER A 352 28.97 -83.37 -104.38
CA SER A 352 28.84 -84.80 -104.69
C SER A 352 27.84 -85.06 -105.81
N SER A 353 26.70 -84.36 -105.80
CA SER A 353 25.66 -84.45 -106.84
C SER A 353 26.16 -83.95 -108.19
N ARG A 354 26.96 -82.86 -108.23
CA ARG A 354 27.63 -82.40 -109.46
C ARG A 354 28.57 -83.46 -110.03
N LYS A 355 29.40 -84.08 -109.19
CA LYS A 355 30.27 -85.19 -109.61
C LYS A 355 29.47 -86.34 -110.21
N ILE A 356 28.33 -86.69 -109.61
CA ILE A 356 27.43 -87.71 -110.18
C ILE A 356 26.88 -87.26 -111.53
N ALA A 357 26.43 -86.02 -111.68
CA ALA A 357 25.94 -85.48 -112.96
C ALA A 357 27.00 -85.57 -114.07
N ASP A 358 28.26 -85.26 -113.76
CA ASP A 358 29.38 -85.36 -114.69
C ASP A 358 29.62 -86.83 -115.11
N ILE A 359 29.60 -87.77 -114.14
CA ILE A 359 29.74 -89.21 -114.41
C ILE A 359 28.60 -89.72 -115.29
N ILE A 360 27.36 -89.32 -115.01
CA ILE A 360 26.19 -89.69 -115.82
C ILE A 360 26.29 -89.10 -117.23
N GLY A 361 26.83 -87.89 -117.37
CA GLY A 361 27.16 -87.31 -118.67
C GLY A 361 28.16 -88.15 -119.47
N VAL A 362 29.18 -88.69 -118.80
CA VAL A 362 30.13 -89.64 -119.42
C VAL A 362 29.42 -90.96 -119.79
N ILE A 363 28.54 -91.49 -118.94
CA ILE A 363 27.78 -92.72 -119.23
C ILE A 363 26.84 -92.55 -120.43
N ASP A 364 26.16 -91.41 -120.54
CA ASP A 364 25.34 -91.09 -121.72
C ASP A 364 26.21 -90.99 -122.99
N GLY A 365 27.41 -90.40 -122.86
CA GLY A 365 28.43 -90.40 -123.92
C GLY A 365 28.88 -91.80 -124.34
N ILE A 366 29.13 -92.70 -123.38
CA ILE A 366 29.48 -94.11 -123.64
C ILE A 366 28.31 -94.84 -124.29
N ALA A 367 27.09 -94.62 -123.82
CA ALA A 367 25.87 -95.20 -124.40
C ALA A 367 25.69 -94.74 -125.85
N PHE A 368 25.91 -93.46 -126.15
CA PHE A 368 25.89 -92.94 -127.52
C PHE A 368 26.98 -93.58 -128.40
N GLN A 369 28.22 -93.65 -127.93
CA GLN A 369 29.31 -94.32 -128.65
C GLN A 369 29.00 -95.81 -128.89
N THR A 370 28.43 -96.50 -127.90
CA THR A 370 28.04 -97.90 -127.99
C THR A 370 26.91 -98.09 -129.00
N ASN A 371 25.93 -97.19 -129.05
CA ASN A 371 24.86 -97.18 -130.05
C ASN A 371 25.40 -96.98 -131.48
N ILE A 372 26.40 -96.13 -131.67
CA ILE A 372 27.08 -95.93 -132.98
C ILE A 372 27.92 -97.15 -133.36
N LEU A 373 28.68 -97.73 -132.42
CA LEU A 373 29.45 -98.97 -132.66
C LEU A 373 28.54 -100.12 -133.06
N ALA A 374 27.42 -100.28 -132.35
CA ALA A 374 26.43 -101.30 -132.63
C ALA A 374 25.74 -101.10 -133.99
N LEU A 375 25.46 -99.85 -134.38
CA LEU A 375 24.97 -99.53 -135.72
C LEU A 375 25.98 -99.92 -136.81
N ASN A 376 27.26 -99.56 -136.64
CA ASN A 376 28.32 -99.93 -137.57
C ASN A 376 28.48 -101.45 -137.66
N ALA A 377 28.42 -102.17 -136.53
CA ALA A 377 28.46 -103.63 -136.50
C ALA A 377 27.24 -104.26 -137.19
N ALA A 378 26.04 -103.69 -137.03
CA ALA A 378 24.84 -104.16 -137.71
C ALA A 378 24.92 -103.97 -139.24
N VAL A 379 25.52 -102.86 -139.69
CA VAL A 379 25.76 -102.58 -141.12
C VAL A 379 26.77 -103.56 -141.71
N GLU A 380 27.89 -103.81 -141.04
CA GLU A 380 28.91 -104.72 -141.56
C GLU A 380 28.44 -106.19 -141.52
N ALA A 381 27.62 -106.56 -140.53
CA ALA A 381 26.95 -107.86 -140.48
C ALA A 381 25.95 -108.05 -141.64
N ALA A 382 25.22 -107.00 -142.04
CA ALA A 382 24.36 -107.03 -143.24
C ALA A 382 25.16 -107.21 -144.54
N ARG A 383 26.42 -106.74 -144.56
CA ARG A 383 27.34 -106.85 -145.69
C ARG A 383 27.93 -108.25 -145.88
N ALA A 384 28.09 -109.01 -144.79
CA ALA A 384 28.62 -110.38 -144.78
C ALA A 384 27.59 -111.46 -145.19
N GLY A 385 26.36 -111.07 -145.54
CA GLY A 385 25.33 -111.99 -146.04
C GLY A 385 24.96 -113.11 -145.05
N GLU A 386 24.72 -114.33 -145.56
CA GLU A 386 24.25 -115.47 -144.74
C GLU A 386 25.20 -115.87 -143.60
N GLN A 387 26.50 -115.56 -143.66
CA GLN A 387 27.45 -115.83 -142.57
C GLN A 387 27.38 -114.80 -141.43
N GLY A 388 26.79 -113.61 -141.65
CA GLY A 388 26.74 -112.50 -140.69
C GLY A 388 25.49 -112.45 -139.80
N ARG A 389 24.53 -113.36 -140.00
CA ARG A 389 23.21 -113.32 -139.37
C ARG A 389 23.26 -113.33 -137.83
N GLY A 390 24.17 -114.10 -137.24
CA GLY A 390 24.41 -114.13 -135.79
C GLY A 390 24.98 -112.80 -135.25
N PHE A 391 25.87 -112.15 -136.00
CA PHE A 391 26.45 -110.85 -135.63
C PHE A 391 25.42 -109.71 -135.73
N ALA A 392 24.51 -109.75 -136.70
CA ALA A 392 23.46 -108.74 -136.84
C ALA A 392 22.49 -108.74 -135.64
N VAL A 393 22.15 -109.93 -135.11
CA VAL A 393 21.31 -110.05 -133.90
C VAL A 393 22.02 -109.49 -132.68
N VAL A 394 23.30 -109.84 -132.48
CA VAL A 394 24.11 -109.31 -131.37
C VAL A 394 24.24 -107.80 -131.47
N ALA A 395 24.50 -107.25 -132.66
CA ALA A 395 24.59 -105.81 -132.88
C ALA A 395 23.26 -105.09 -132.60
N SER A 396 22.12 -105.67 -132.97
CA SER A 396 20.80 -105.12 -132.64
C SER A 396 20.54 -105.15 -131.12
N GLU A 397 20.96 -106.19 -130.43
CA GLU A 397 20.81 -106.31 -128.98
C GLU A 397 21.71 -105.31 -128.23
N VAL A 398 22.97 -105.15 -128.66
CA VAL A 398 23.89 -104.13 -128.12
C VAL A 398 23.35 -102.72 -128.36
N ARG A 399 22.73 -102.47 -129.52
CA ARG A 399 22.10 -101.19 -129.83
C ARG A 399 20.90 -100.90 -128.93
N ASN A 400 20.05 -101.90 -128.70
CA ASN A 400 18.92 -101.79 -127.79
C ASN A 400 19.39 -101.50 -126.36
N LEU A 401 20.43 -102.22 -125.90
CA LEU A 401 21.04 -102.00 -124.59
C LEU A 401 21.62 -100.59 -124.45
N ALA A 402 22.29 -100.09 -125.49
CA ALA A 402 22.82 -98.73 -125.53
C ALA A 402 21.72 -97.65 -125.46
N GLN A 403 20.60 -97.82 -126.18
CA GLN A 403 19.45 -96.92 -126.07
C GLN A 403 18.79 -96.98 -124.68
N ARG A 404 18.71 -98.16 -124.07
CA ARG A 404 18.24 -98.31 -122.68
C ARG A 404 19.17 -97.62 -121.69
N SER A 405 20.49 -97.75 -121.84
CA SER A 405 21.47 -97.05 -121.01
C SER A 405 21.40 -95.53 -121.16
N ALA A 406 21.22 -95.00 -122.37
CA ALA A 406 21.04 -93.56 -122.59
C ALA A 406 19.75 -93.03 -121.94
N SER A 407 18.64 -93.77 -122.05
CA SER A 407 17.38 -93.40 -121.40
C SER A 407 17.52 -93.37 -119.87
N ALA A 408 18.14 -94.39 -119.28
CA ALA A 408 18.38 -94.47 -117.83
C ALA A 408 19.34 -93.36 -117.36
N ALA A 409 20.40 -93.07 -118.12
CA ALA A 409 21.30 -91.97 -117.83
C ALA A 409 20.57 -90.61 -117.82
N LYS A 410 19.68 -90.37 -118.79
CA LYS A 410 18.88 -89.14 -118.86
C LYS A 410 17.91 -88.99 -117.68
N GLU A 411 17.31 -90.09 -117.24
CA GLU A 411 16.42 -90.12 -116.07
C GLU A 411 17.19 -89.83 -114.77
N ILE A 412 18.36 -90.46 -114.57
CA ILE A 412 19.24 -90.18 -113.41
C ILE A 412 19.73 -88.73 -113.44
N LYS A 413 20.09 -88.21 -114.62
CA LYS A 413 20.50 -86.80 -114.76
C LYS A 413 19.40 -85.85 -114.28
N GLY A 414 18.15 -86.10 -114.67
CA GLY A 414 17.00 -85.32 -114.20
C GLY A 414 16.81 -85.38 -112.67
N LEU A 415 16.96 -86.56 -112.06
CA LEU A 415 16.88 -86.71 -110.59
C LEU A 415 18.01 -85.99 -109.85
N ILE A 416 19.21 -85.98 -110.42
CA ILE A 416 20.36 -85.26 -109.84
C ILE A 416 20.20 -83.74 -109.99
N GLU A 417 19.72 -83.26 -111.14
CA GLU A 417 19.41 -81.83 -111.34
C GLU A 417 18.31 -81.34 -110.36
N ASP A 418 17.26 -82.15 -110.14
CA ASP A 418 16.23 -81.85 -109.12
C ASP A 418 16.81 -81.86 -107.70
N SER A 419 17.68 -82.84 -107.37
CA SER A 419 18.34 -82.91 -106.06
C SER A 419 19.25 -81.70 -105.81
N VAL A 420 20.03 -81.27 -106.81
CA VAL A 420 20.84 -80.05 -106.73
C VAL A 420 19.95 -78.82 -106.55
N GLY A 421 18.83 -78.74 -107.28
CA GLY A 421 17.84 -77.66 -107.14
C GLY A 421 17.26 -77.56 -105.73
N LYS A 422 16.91 -78.70 -105.12
CA LYS A 422 16.38 -78.75 -103.74
C LYS A 422 17.43 -78.38 -102.69
N VAL A 423 18.68 -78.82 -102.86
CA VAL A 423 19.78 -78.43 -101.96
C VAL A 423 20.11 -76.94 -102.08
N ASP A 424 20.08 -76.37 -103.29
CA ASP A 424 20.32 -74.94 -103.51
C ASP A 424 19.19 -74.07 -102.94
N ALA A 425 17.93 -74.53 -103.05
CA ALA A 425 16.79 -73.89 -102.39
C ALA A 425 16.91 -73.96 -100.86
N GLY A 426 17.32 -75.12 -100.32
CA GLY A 426 17.61 -75.29 -98.89
C GLY A 426 18.69 -74.33 -98.41
N GLY A 427 19.81 -74.24 -99.12
CA GLY A 427 20.92 -73.35 -98.77
C GLY A 427 20.65 -71.85 -98.91
N LYS A 428 19.54 -71.43 -99.55
CA LYS A 428 19.10 -70.02 -99.60
C LYS A 428 18.14 -69.63 -98.48
N LEU A 429 17.49 -70.62 -97.86
CA LEU A 429 16.52 -70.43 -96.77
C LEU A 429 17.19 -70.41 -95.40
N VAL A 430 18.46 -70.79 -95.35
CA VAL A 430 19.33 -70.87 -94.19
C VAL A 430 20.41 -69.81 -94.36
#